data_AF-A0A819CKW0-F1
#
_entry.id   AF-A0A819CKW0-F1
#
_cell.length_a   1.000
_cell.length_b   1.000
_cell.length_c   1.000
_cell.angle_alpha   90.00
_cell.angle_beta   90.00
_cell.angle_gamma   90.00
#
_symmetry.space_group_name_H-M   'P 1'
#
loop_
_entity.id
_entity.type
_entity.pdbx_description
1 polymer ?
#
loop_
_entity_poly.entity_id
_entity_poly.type
_entity_poly.pdbx_seq_one_letter_code
_entity_poly.pdbx_strand_id
1 'polypeptide(L)'
;MNLELIPDEVLLNIFQYVHDFDLLRAFSNLSYRFNFLLHNQYRTYCFNFNYLSKRTFDMICQQHLTFIADRTITLTLSDDFGRLRYLDIDTGFTLLNGYEWKAIIKQEVGELIDSYQTSFWTIEHQQFIRCFTRGTTIHLHTASSIFDYNYYRPFDPDSFKSTYRHKDLQRYYSTITHVYNQTCFDSMIPFHTRLLNIEYLNIEIPINDRFWSIVPNLNQLKFLTVSSYVGRFQEQLQALFDLALNLRCISVYQDEPLFQ
;
A
#
# COMPACT_ATOMS: atom_id res chain seq x y z
N MET A 1 -38.52 6.27 24.21
CA MET A 1 -37.37 6.00 25.10
C MET A 1 -36.28 6.98 24.74
N ASN A 2 -35.75 7.76 25.69
CA ASN A 2 -34.73 8.76 25.38
C ASN A 2 -33.35 8.08 25.36
N LEU A 3 -32.83 7.80 24.17
CA LEU A 3 -31.55 7.11 23.97
C LEU A 3 -30.38 7.87 24.65
N GLU A 4 -30.51 9.20 24.80
CA GLU A 4 -29.54 10.05 25.49
C GLU A 4 -29.43 9.80 26.99
N LEU A 5 -30.35 9.04 27.60
CA LEU A 5 -30.27 8.70 29.02
C LEU A 5 -29.58 7.36 29.28
N ILE A 6 -29.25 6.61 28.22
CA ILE A 6 -28.57 5.31 28.34
C ILE A 6 -27.09 5.58 28.64
N PRO A 7 -26.48 4.98 29.68
CA PRO A 7 -25.04 5.11 29.97
C PRO A 7 -24.15 4.65 28.80
N ASP A 8 -22.96 5.25 28.68
CA ASP A 8 -22.02 4.97 27.59
C ASP A 8 -21.62 3.50 27.55
N GLU A 9 -21.43 2.87 28.71
CA GLU A 9 -21.01 1.47 28.84
C GLU A 9 -22.07 0.52 28.28
N VAL A 10 -23.35 0.85 28.46
CA VAL A 10 -24.46 0.06 27.94
C VAL A 10 -24.59 0.23 26.44
N LEU A 11 -24.40 1.45 25.92
CA LEU A 11 -24.40 1.72 24.49
C LEU A 11 -23.25 0.99 23.78
N LEU A 12 -22.04 1.05 24.33
CA LEU A 12 -20.88 0.35 23.80
C LEU A 12 -21.05 -1.17 23.84
N ASN A 13 -21.69 -1.69 24.89
CA ASN A 13 -22.04 -3.12 24.98
C ASN A 13 -23.04 -3.52 23.89
N ILE A 14 -24.08 -2.69 23.64
CA ILE A 14 -25.03 -2.91 22.54
C ILE A 14 -24.33 -2.89 21.18
N PHE A 15 -23.38 -1.96 20.98
CA PHE A 15 -22.64 -1.84 19.73
C PHE A 15 -21.88 -3.13 19.36
N GLN A 16 -21.48 -3.94 20.33
CA GLN A 16 -20.81 -5.22 20.05
C GLN A 16 -21.71 -6.26 19.36
N TYR A 17 -23.03 -6.11 19.43
CA TYR A 17 -24.00 -7.05 18.86
C TYR A 17 -24.68 -6.55 17.58
N VAL A 18 -24.37 -5.33 17.15
CA VAL A 18 -24.98 -4.71 15.98
C VAL A 18 -23.91 -4.56 14.90
N HIS A 19 -24.23 -4.93 13.66
CA HIS A 19 -23.30 -4.76 12.55
C HIS A 19 -22.90 -3.29 12.38
N ASP A 20 -21.61 -3.05 12.11
CA ASP A 20 -21.00 -1.71 12.03
C ASP A 20 -21.75 -0.77 11.08
N PHE A 21 -22.26 -1.31 9.98
CA PHE A 21 -23.09 -0.56 9.04
C PHE A 21 -24.42 -0.14 9.66
N ASP A 22 -25.10 -1.04 10.36
CA ASP A 22 -26.37 -0.72 11.03
C ASP A 22 -26.15 0.29 12.15
N LEU A 23 -25.01 0.23 12.84
CA LEU A 23 -24.62 1.23 13.82
C LEU A 23 -24.36 2.60 13.20
N LEU A 24 -23.54 2.67 12.15
CA LEU A 24 -23.32 3.93 11.43
C LEU A 24 -24.63 4.49 10.90
N ARG A 25 -25.48 3.67 10.27
CA ARG A 25 -26.75 4.12 9.72
C ARG A 25 -27.73 4.58 10.80
N ALA A 26 -27.83 3.83 11.89
CA ALA A 26 -28.82 4.10 12.94
C ALA A 26 -28.40 5.24 13.87
N PHE A 27 -27.10 5.39 14.13
CA PHE A 27 -26.60 6.29 15.18
C PHE A 27 -25.79 7.48 14.67
N SER A 28 -25.36 7.50 13.40
CA SER A 28 -24.74 8.71 12.85
C SER A 28 -25.74 9.85 12.80
N ASN A 29 -25.26 11.06 13.16
CA ASN A 29 -26.05 12.30 13.18
C ASN A 29 -27.22 12.33 14.17
N LEU A 30 -27.36 11.34 15.07
CA LEU A 30 -28.35 11.41 16.16
C LEU A 30 -27.95 12.46 17.21
N SER A 31 -26.70 12.44 17.67
CA SER A 31 -26.15 13.47 18.55
C SER A 31 -24.62 13.46 18.57
N TYR A 32 -24.04 14.54 19.10
CA TYR A 32 -22.59 14.65 19.30
C TYR A 32 -22.03 13.51 20.16
N ARG A 33 -22.79 13.08 21.19
CA ARG A 33 -22.37 12.00 22.09
C ARG A 33 -22.31 10.65 21.38
N PHE A 34 -23.34 10.30 20.61
CA PHE A 34 -23.32 9.06 19.80
C PHE A 34 -22.21 9.07 18.77
N ASN A 35 -22.01 10.20 18.09
CA ASN A 35 -20.91 10.38 17.16
C ASN A 35 -19.54 10.19 17.85
N PHE A 36 -19.37 10.69 19.07
CA PHE A 36 -18.15 10.50 19.87
C PHE A 36 -17.93 9.04 20.30
N LEU A 37 -18.99 8.35 20.73
CA LEU A 37 -18.92 6.94 21.14
C LEU A 37 -18.64 6.01 19.96
N LEU A 38 -19.35 6.20 18.83
CA LEU A 38 -19.07 5.49 17.58
C LEU A 38 -17.62 5.75 17.17
N HIS A 39 -17.15 6.99 17.20
CA HIS A 39 -15.78 7.33 16.86
C HIS A 39 -14.74 6.64 17.76
N ASN A 40 -14.94 6.63 19.09
CA ASN A 40 -14.01 5.93 19.99
C ASN A 40 -14.03 4.41 19.78
N GLN A 41 -15.20 3.85 19.46
CA GLN A 41 -15.34 2.44 19.10
C GLN A 41 -14.69 2.12 17.75
N TYR A 42 -14.78 3.02 16.76
CA TYR A 42 -14.28 2.80 15.39
C TYR A 42 -12.83 3.26 15.16
N ARG A 43 -12.22 4.01 16.08
CA ARG A 43 -10.78 4.35 16.02
C ARG A 43 -9.87 3.13 15.98
N THR A 44 -10.34 2.01 16.52
CA THR A 44 -9.62 0.73 16.56
C THR A 44 -10.21 -0.31 15.61
N TYR A 45 -11.24 0.04 14.81
CA TYR A 45 -12.05 -0.93 14.09
C TYR A 45 -12.02 -0.70 12.58
N CYS A 46 -11.82 -1.78 11.81
CA CYS A 46 -11.81 -1.75 10.35
C CYS A 46 -13.21 -2.03 9.80
N PHE A 47 -13.72 -1.16 8.93
CA PHE A 47 -14.98 -1.42 8.24
C PHE A 47 -14.85 -2.60 7.27
N ASN A 48 -15.64 -3.64 7.48
CA ASN A 48 -15.70 -4.80 6.59
C ASN A 48 -16.84 -4.66 5.59
N PHE A 49 -16.51 -4.35 4.34
CA PHE A 49 -17.49 -4.18 3.26
C PHE A 49 -17.75 -5.45 2.43
N ASN A 50 -17.17 -6.60 2.81
CA ASN A 50 -17.19 -7.81 1.99
C ASN A 50 -18.59 -8.40 1.76
N TYR A 51 -19.58 -8.01 2.57
CA TYR A 51 -20.96 -8.49 2.48
C TYR A 51 -21.93 -7.45 1.90
N LEU A 52 -21.44 -6.27 1.51
CA LEU A 52 -22.29 -5.22 0.98
C LEU A 52 -22.49 -5.36 -0.52
N SER A 53 -23.73 -5.13 -0.95
CA SER A 53 -23.98 -4.88 -2.37
C SER A 53 -23.32 -3.55 -2.78
N LYS A 54 -22.85 -3.46 -4.03
CA LYS A 54 -22.26 -2.23 -4.58
C LYS A 54 -23.16 -1.01 -4.38
N ARG A 55 -24.48 -1.15 -4.55
CA ARG A 55 -25.45 -0.08 -4.31
C ARG A 55 -25.46 0.39 -2.86
N THR A 56 -25.36 -0.54 -1.91
CA THR A 56 -25.32 -0.23 -0.47
C THR A 56 -24.01 0.46 -0.12
N PHE A 57 -22.90 -0.02 -0.68
CA PHE A 57 -21.60 0.63 -0.56
C PHE A 57 -21.63 2.07 -1.09
N ASP A 58 -22.12 2.28 -2.32
CA ASP A 58 -22.22 3.60 -2.94
C ASP A 58 -23.07 4.56 -2.10
N MET A 59 -24.19 4.07 -1.54
CA MET A 59 -25.05 4.84 -0.65
C MET A 59 -24.33 5.25 0.66
N ILE A 60 -23.56 4.34 1.28
CA ILE A 60 -22.76 4.64 2.47
C ILE A 60 -21.69 5.68 2.14
N CYS A 61 -21.02 5.50 1.00
CA CYS A 61 -20.03 6.43 0.51
C CYS A 61 -20.63 7.83 0.27
N GLN A 62 -21.87 7.92 -0.19
CA GLN A 62 -22.53 9.20 -0.44
C GLN A 62 -23.09 9.87 0.82
N GLN A 63 -23.55 9.09 1.82
CA GLN A 63 -24.29 9.62 2.97
C GLN A 63 -23.43 9.78 4.23
N HIS A 64 -22.43 8.92 4.41
CA HIS A 64 -21.70 8.80 5.68
C HIS A 64 -20.18 8.99 5.51
N LEU A 65 -19.65 8.87 4.29
CA LEU A 65 -18.22 9.04 4.04
C LEU A 65 -17.74 10.44 4.39
N THR A 66 -18.54 11.48 4.19
CA THR A 66 -18.15 12.85 4.56
C THR A 66 -17.87 12.99 6.06
N PHE A 67 -18.64 12.28 6.90
CA PHE A 67 -18.44 12.23 8.35
C PHE A 67 -17.20 11.38 8.74
N ILE A 68 -16.90 10.34 7.97
CA ILE A 68 -15.73 9.46 8.16
C ILE A 68 -14.44 10.14 7.65
N ALA A 69 -14.53 10.85 6.52
CA ALA A 69 -13.46 11.54 5.83
C ALA A 69 -13.00 12.81 6.57
N ASP A 70 -13.90 13.51 7.28
CA ASP A 70 -13.54 14.67 8.12
C ASP A 70 -12.54 14.32 9.24
N ARG A 71 -12.30 13.02 9.50
CA ARG A 71 -11.35 12.54 10.52
C ARG A 71 -10.43 11.40 10.04
N THR A 72 -10.44 11.10 8.74
CA THR A 72 -9.55 10.13 8.07
C THR A 72 -8.82 10.90 6.96
N ILE A 73 -7.49 11.05 7.02
CA ILE A 73 -6.80 11.98 6.09
C ILE A 73 -6.92 11.51 4.64
N THR A 74 -6.79 10.20 4.37
CA THR A 74 -7.25 9.59 3.12
C THR A 74 -7.43 8.09 3.30
N LEU A 75 -8.50 7.53 2.76
CA LEU A 75 -8.71 6.08 2.62
C LEU A 75 -8.82 5.78 1.12
N THR A 76 -7.78 5.20 0.54
CA THR A 76 -7.79 4.84 -0.88
C THR A 76 -8.02 3.34 -1.00
N LEU A 77 -9.19 2.99 -1.54
CA LEU A 77 -9.55 1.64 -1.93
C LEU A 77 -9.42 1.55 -3.45
N SER A 78 -8.59 0.64 -3.95
CA SER A 78 -8.48 0.38 -5.38
C SER A 78 -8.84 -1.07 -5.64
N ASP A 79 -9.89 -1.24 -6.42
CA ASP A 79 -10.44 -2.52 -6.84
C ASP A 79 -10.20 -2.67 -8.34
N ASP A 80 -9.18 -3.46 -8.68
CA ASP A 80 -9.14 -4.12 -9.97
C ASP A 80 -9.58 -5.57 -9.73
N PHE A 81 -10.81 -5.90 -10.16
CA PHE A 81 -11.42 -7.24 -10.26
C PHE A 81 -12.17 -7.82 -9.03
N GLY A 82 -12.86 -7.01 -8.23
CA GLY A 82 -13.80 -7.48 -7.20
C GLY A 82 -13.13 -8.06 -5.96
N ARG A 83 -11.88 -7.70 -5.68
CA ARG A 83 -11.12 -8.12 -4.49
C ARG A 83 -10.28 -6.95 -3.99
N LEU A 84 -10.35 -6.68 -2.68
CA LEU A 84 -9.52 -5.67 -2.03
C LEU A 84 -8.02 -6.02 -2.18
N ARG A 85 -7.33 -5.35 -3.11
CA ARG A 85 -5.90 -5.59 -3.38
C ARG A 85 -4.98 -4.78 -2.47
N TYR A 86 -5.35 -3.53 -2.18
CA TYR A 86 -4.61 -2.70 -1.25
C TYR A 86 -5.49 -1.69 -0.52
N LEU A 87 -5.07 -1.34 0.69
CA LEU A 87 -5.64 -0.29 1.52
C LEU A 87 -4.51 0.63 1.94
N ASP A 88 -4.60 1.90 1.54
CA ASP A 88 -3.72 2.96 2.00
C ASP A 88 -4.40 3.71 3.13
N ILE A 89 -3.76 3.73 4.29
CA ILE A 89 -4.20 4.47 5.47
C ILE A 89 -3.20 5.60 5.68
N ASP A 90 -3.62 6.82 5.34
CA ASP A 90 -2.83 8.00 5.70
C ASP A 90 -3.16 8.42 7.13
N THR A 91 -2.18 8.24 8.00
CA THR A 91 -2.34 8.54 9.42
C THR A 91 -1.87 9.97 9.64
N GLY A 92 -2.81 10.85 9.94
CA GLY A 92 -2.59 12.30 10.06
C GLY A 92 -1.75 12.75 11.25
N PHE A 93 -0.55 12.20 11.43
CA PHE A 93 0.36 12.50 12.53
C PHE A 93 1.10 13.84 12.38
N THR A 94 0.58 14.75 11.55
CA THR A 94 1.18 16.08 11.27
C THR A 94 1.37 16.97 12.50
N LEU A 95 0.78 16.60 13.65
CA LEU A 95 0.84 17.36 14.91
C LEU A 95 1.81 16.78 15.96
N LEU A 96 2.45 15.64 15.71
CA LEU A 96 3.44 15.08 16.64
C LEU A 96 4.83 15.63 16.30
N ASN A 97 5.35 16.52 17.16
CA ASN A 97 6.71 17.03 17.06
C ASN A 97 7.72 15.97 17.52
N GLY A 98 8.81 15.81 16.77
CA GLY A 98 9.84 14.81 17.05
C GLY A 98 9.43 13.42 16.52
N TYR A 99 10.42 12.57 16.26
CA TYR A 99 10.27 11.26 15.61
C TYR A 99 9.38 10.22 16.36
N GLU A 100 8.60 10.65 17.35
CA GLU A 100 7.70 9.84 18.19
C GLU A 100 6.61 9.12 17.38
N TRP A 101 6.12 9.75 16.31
CA TRP A 101 5.15 9.13 15.40
C TRP A 101 5.68 7.84 14.76
N LYS A 102 7.00 7.71 14.53
CA LYS A 102 7.60 6.49 13.97
C LYS A 102 7.46 5.30 14.93
N ALA A 103 7.59 5.54 16.24
CA ALA A 103 7.45 4.50 17.25
C ALA A 103 5.99 4.02 17.35
N ILE A 104 5.03 4.96 17.35
CA ILE A 104 3.60 4.67 17.36
C ILE A 104 3.22 3.87 16.12
N ILE A 105 3.58 4.34 14.91
CA ILE A 105 3.32 3.61 13.67
C ILE A 105 3.92 2.21 13.72
N LYS A 106 5.16 2.06 14.20
CA LYS A 106 5.81 0.74 14.27
C LYS A 106 5.09 -0.22 15.23
N GLN A 107 4.54 0.28 16.32
CA GLN A 107 3.72 -0.50 17.26
C GLN A 107 2.39 -0.89 16.61
N GLU A 108 1.63 0.08 16.10
CA GLU A 108 0.33 -0.12 15.47
C GLU A 108 0.41 -1.10 14.28
N VAL A 109 1.42 -0.95 13.42
CA VAL A 109 1.71 -1.88 12.32
C VAL A 109 2.01 -3.29 12.83
N GLY A 110 2.67 -3.38 13.99
CA GLY A 110 2.94 -4.64 14.64
C GLY A 110 1.68 -5.34 15.09
N GLU A 111 0.88 -4.66 15.91
CA GLU A 111 -0.38 -5.18 16.44
C GLU A 111 -1.36 -5.54 15.32
N LEU A 112 -1.45 -4.69 14.30
CA LEU A 112 -2.27 -4.92 13.12
C LEU A 112 -1.84 -6.18 12.38
N ILE A 113 -0.56 -6.36 12.07
CA ILE A 113 -0.08 -7.58 11.40
C ILE A 113 -0.26 -8.81 12.28
N ASP A 114 -0.02 -8.71 13.58
CA ASP A 114 -0.15 -9.83 14.50
C ASP A 114 -1.61 -10.30 14.59
N SER A 115 -2.59 -9.38 14.43
CA SER A 115 -4.02 -9.73 14.32
C SER A 115 -4.35 -10.61 13.09
N TYR A 116 -3.54 -10.53 12.03
CA TYR A 116 -3.71 -11.31 10.81
C TYR A 116 -2.88 -12.62 10.78
N GLN A 117 -2.12 -12.93 11.84
CA GLN A 117 -1.31 -14.16 11.94
C GLN A 117 -2.09 -15.37 12.50
N THR A 118 -3.42 -15.38 12.39
CA THR A 118 -4.23 -16.52 12.86
C THR A 118 -4.19 -17.68 11.85
N SER A 119 -4.52 -18.90 12.31
CA SER A 119 -4.66 -20.07 11.42
C SER A 119 -5.76 -19.87 10.38
N PHE A 120 -6.82 -19.12 10.72
CA PHE A 120 -7.88 -18.74 9.81
C PHE A 120 -7.33 -18.06 8.55
N TRP A 121 -6.49 -17.02 8.72
CA TRP A 121 -5.92 -16.30 7.57
C TRP A 121 -4.82 -17.10 6.87
N THR A 122 -3.89 -17.67 7.63
CA THR A 122 -2.64 -18.21 7.07
C THR A 122 -2.73 -19.66 6.60
N ILE A 123 -3.60 -20.49 7.19
CA ILE A 123 -3.74 -21.92 6.87
C ILE A 123 -5.03 -22.16 6.07
N GLU A 124 -6.16 -21.73 6.60
CA GLU A 124 -7.48 -22.02 6.00
C GLU A 124 -7.70 -21.21 4.72
N HIS A 125 -7.43 -19.91 4.76
CA HIS A 125 -7.68 -19.01 3.62
C HIS A 125 -6.44 -18.79 2.75
N GLN A 126 -5.25 -19.21 3.20
CA GLN A 126 -3.96 -18.98 2.54
C GLN A 126 -3.75 -17.52 2.11
N GLN A 127 -4.36 -16.58 2.84
CA GLN A 127 -4.25 -15.16 2.58
C GLN A 127 -3.12 -14.60 3.43
N PHE A 128 -2.08 -14.14 2.76
CA PHE A 128 -0.99 -13.46 3.42
C PHE A 128 -1.22 -11.95 3.37
N ILE A 129 -0.99 -11.29 4.49
CA ILE A 129 -1.09 -9.83 4.57
C ILE A 129 0.32 -9.28 4.71
N ARG A 130 0.57 -8.19 4.01
CA ARG A 130 1.77 -7.38 4.16
C ARG A 130 1.36 -6.01 4.64
N CYS A 131 2.17 -5.48 5.53
CA CYS A 131 2.07 -4.13 6.00
C CYS A 131 3.42 -3.50 5.85
N PHE A 132 3.46 -2.33 5.24
CA PHE A 132 4.66 -1.52 5.23
C PHE A 132 4.33 -0.05 5.39
N THR A 133 5.30 0.73 5.86
CA THR A 133 5.11 2.14 6.15
C THR A 133 6.00 2.99 5.26
N ARG A 134 5.51 4.15 4.88
CA ARG A 134 6.28 5.17 4.19
C ARG A 134 5.87 6.54 4.68
N GLY A 135 6.78 7.24 5.36
CA GLY A 135 6.42 8.46 6.06
C GLY A 135 5.26 8.18 7.01
N THR A 136 4.18 8.94 6.89
CA THR A 136 2.97 8.80 7.72
C THR A 136 1.93 7.84 7.14
N THR A 137 2.22 7.18 6.02
CA THR A 137 1.26 6.28 5.38
C THR A 137 1.55 4.83 5.73
N ILE A 138 0.50 4.10 6.11
CA ILE A 138 0.51 2.65 6.31
C ILE A 138 -0.14 2.01 5.09
N HIS A 139 0.58 1.09 4.46
CA HIS A 139 0.14 0.36 3.28
C HIS A 139 -0.14 -1.10 3.64
N LEU A 140 -1.37 -1.55 3.42
CA LEU A 140 -1.81 -2.93 3.67
C LEU A 140 -2.17 -3.63 2.37
N HIS A 141 -1.62 -4.82 2.19
CA HIS A 141 -1.80 -5.57 0.95
C HIS A 141 -2.20 -7.01 1.25
N THR A 142 -3.26 -7.47 0.60
CA THR A 142 -3.59 -8.90 0.56
C THR A 142 -2.77 -9.54 -0.56
N ALA A 143 -1.77 -10.32 -0.20
CA ALA A 143 -1.04 -11.13 -1.16
C ALA A 143 -1.87 -12.39 -1.43
N SER A 144 -2.83 -12.27 -2.37
CA SER A 144 -3.74 -13.37 -2.73
C SER A 144 -3.02 -14.54 -3.42
N SER A 145 -1.75 -14.39 -3.77
CA SER A 145 -0.87 -15.48 -4.19
C SER A 145 0.61 -15.09 -4.04
N ILE A 146 1.48 -16.09 -4.13
CA ILE A 146 2.94 -15.95 -4.30
C ILE A 146 3.27 -15.32 -5.69
N PHE A 147 2.30 -14.82 -6.45
CA PHE A 147 2.50 -14.36 -7.82
C PHE A 147 1.98 -12.94 -8.12
N ASP A 148 1.29 -12.29 -7.17
CA ASP A 148 0.83 -10.89 -7.31
C ASP A 148 1.90 -9.86 -6.87
N TYR A 149 3.18 -10.19 -7.08
CA TYR A 149 4.33 -9.32 -6.79
C TYR A 149 4.65 -8.34 -7.93
N ASN A 150 3.96 -8.46 -9.06
CA ASN A 150 4.37 -7.86 -10.33
C ASN A 150 3.90 -6.42 -10.53
N TYR A 151 3.18 -5.83 -9.57
CA TYR A 151 2.67 -4.45 -9.69
C TYR A 151 3.30 -3.46 -8.71
N TYR A 152 4.22 -3.91 -7.85
CA TYR A 152 4.78 -3.06 -6.82
C TYR A 152 5.97 -2.26 -7.33
N ARG A 153 5.88 -0.95 -7.13
CA ARG A 153 7.03 -0.06 -7.21
C ARG A 153 8.05 -0.51 -6.15
N PRO A 154 9.32 -0.79 -6.52
CA PRO A 154 10.36 -1.04 -5.53
C PRO A 154 10.56 0.25 -4.74
N PHE A 155 10.11 0.24 -3.49
CA PHE A 155 10.36 1.29 -2.52
C PHE A 155 10.96 0.64 -1.27
N ASP A 156 11.89 1.32 -0.62
CA ASP A 156 12.39 0.93 0.72
C ASP A 156 11.37 1.39 1.77
N PRO A 157 10.62 0.47 2.40
CA PRO A 157 9.69 0.86 3.42
C PRO A 157 10.42 1.20 4.73
N ASP A 158 9.93 2.22 5.45
CA ASP A 158 10.44 2.56 6.80
C ASP A 158 10.30 1.37 7.78
N SER A 159 9.26 0.56 7.57
CA SER A 159 9.05 -0.70 8.27
C SER A 159 8.31 -1.67 7.37
N PHE A 160 8.63 -2.96 7.46
CA PHE A 160 7.97 -4.02 6.71
C PHE A 160 7.65 -5.18 7.64
N LYS A 161 6.42 -5.67 7.58
CA LYS A 161 5.97 -6.90 8.24
C LYS A 161 5.05 -7.67 7.31
N SER A 162 5.09 -9.00 7.43
CA SER A 162 4.17 -9.88 6.71
C SER A 162 3.76 -11.04 7.58
N THR A 163 2.54 -11.53 7.37
CA THR A 163 2.06 -12.79 7.96
C THR A 163 2.69 -14.03 7.31
N TYR A 164 3.42 -13.86 6.20
CA TYR A 164 4.18 -14.93 5.57
C TYR A 164 5.40 -15.31 6.42
N ARG A 165 5.60 -16.62 6.67
CA ARG A 165 6.60 -17.16 7.62
C ARG A 165 8.05 -16.75 7.33
N HIS A 166 8.37 -16.42 6.08
CA HIS A 166 9.69 -15.94 5.69
C HIS A 166 9.69 -14.41 5.65
N LYS A 167 10.00 -13.81 6.80
CA LYS A 167 10.02 -12.35 7.07
C LYS A 167 11.12 -11.58 6.31
N ASP A 168 11.72 -12.16 5.27
CA ASP A 168 12.94 -11.59 4.69
C ASP A 168 12.60 -10.59 3.58
N LEU A 169 12.99 -9.33 3.81
CA LEU A 169 12.95 -8.26 2.82
C LEU A 169 13.75 -8.65 1.56
N GLN A 170 14.81 -9.45 1.70
CA GLN A 170 15.53 -9.99 0.53
C GLN A 170 14.65 -10.87 -0.34
N ARG A 171 13.78 -11.69 0.28
CA ARG A 171 12.85 -12.52 -0.48
C ARG A 171 11.84 -11.66 -1.22
N TYR A 172 11.35 -10.58 -0.62
CA TYR A 172 10.52 -9.59 -1.31
C TYR A 172 11.23 -9.04 -2.56
N TYR A 173 12.46 -8.54 -2.42
CA TYR A 173 13.23 -8.04 -3.55
C TYR A 173 13.52 -9.10 -4.62
N SER A 174 13.75 -10.36 -4.22
CA SER A 174 13.94 -11.47 -5.15
C SER A 174 12.70 -11.83 -5.95
N THR A 175 11.51 -11.48 -5.47
CA THR A 175 10.23 -11.73 -6.17
C THR A 175 9.82 -10.59 -7.09
N ILE A 176 10.49 -9.43 -7.02
CA ILE A 176 10.21 -8.32 -7.93
C ILE A 176 10.66 -8.73 -9.32
N THR A 177 9.74 -8.63 -10.27
CA THR A 177 9.98 -8.86 -11.69
C THR A 177 9.71 -7.62 -12.53
N HIS A 178 9.03 -6.62 -11.97
CA HIS A 178 8.65 -5.39 -12.68
C HIS A 178 9.08 -4.16 -11.88
N VAL A 179 9.72 -3.21 -12.55
CA VAL A 179 10.05 -1.90 -12.02
C VAL A 179 9.43 -0.84 -12.92
N TYR A 180 8.42 -0.12 -12.43
CA TYR A 180 7.71 0.90 -13.20
C TYR A 180 8.15 2.34 -12.90
N ASN A 181 8.83 2.56 -11.77
CA ASN A 181 9.24 3.90 -11.37
C ASN A 181 10.66 4.19 -11.84
N GLN A 182 10.78 5.18 -12.70
CA GLN A 182 12.04 5.63 -13.28
C GLN A 182 13.04 6.13 -12.22
N THR A 183 12.54 6.74 -11.14
CA THR A 183 13.35 7.33 -10.05
C THR A 183 13.70 6.37 -8.92
N CYS A 184 13.32 5.08 -9.04
CA CYS A 184 13.53 4.14 -7.92
C CYS A 184 15.01 3.91 -7.58
N PHE A 185 15.92 4.14 -8.51
CA PHE A 185 17.35 3.92 -8.33
C PHE A 185 18.10 5.11 -7.69
N ASP A 186 17.46 6.27 -7.54
CA ASP A 186 18.14 7.48 -7.08
C ASP A 186 18.35 7.52 -5.56
N SER A 187 17.43 6.91 -4.80
CA SER A 187 17.53 6.91 -3.33
C SER A 187 16.70 5.83 -2.63
N MET A 188 15.86 5.08 -3.36
CA MET A 188 14.81 4.26 -2.75
C MET A 188 15.19 2.80 -2.55
N ILE A 189 16.41 2.36 -2.91
CA ILE A 189 16.81 0.96 -2.79
C ILE A 189 18.10 0.86 -1.97
N PRO A 190 18.15 0.05 -0.89
CA PRO A 190 19.37 -0.14 -0.11
C PRO A 190 20.51 -0.68 -0.98
N PHE A 191 21.73 -0.21 -0.78
CA PHE A 191 22.91 -0.56 -1.60
C PHE A 191 23.22 -2.05 -1.71
N HIS A 192 22.78 -2.86 -0.76
CA HIS A 192 23.01 -4.30 -0.73
C HIS A 192 21.87 -5.09 -1.41
N THR A 193 20.84 -4.40 -1.88
CA THR A 193 19.68 -5.02 -2.53
C THR A 193 20.02 -5.39 -3.97
N ARG A 194 19.64 -6.61 -4.37
CA ARG A 194 19.77 -7.09 -5.74
C ARG A 194 18.43 -7.57 -6.25
N LEU A 195 17.98 -6.98 -7.35
CA LEU A 195 16.78 -7.35 -8.09
C LEU A 195 17.17 -8.34 -9.19
N LEU A 196 17.17 -9.63 -8.83
CA LEU A 196 17.78 -10.68 -9.66
C LEU A 196 16.90 -11.18 -10.81
N ASN A 197 15.58 -10.93 -10.74
CA ASN A 197 14.57 -11.53 -11.61
C ASN A 197 13.76 -10.48 -12.40
N ILE A 198 14.37 -9.33 -12.71
CA ILE A 198 13.67 -8.25 -13.42
C ILE A 198 13.40 -8.65 -14.88
N GLU A 199 12.13 -8.70 -15.23
CA GLU A 199 11.63 -8.96 -16.59
C GLU A 199 11.10 -7.68 -17.27
N TYR A 200 10.57 -6.74 -16.49
CA TYR A 200 10.08 -5.43 -16.97
C TYR A 200 10.79 -4.31 -16.24
N LEU A 201 11.37 -3.37 -16.98
CA LEU A 201 12.12 -2.26 -16.41
C LEU A 201 11.71 -0.94 -17.06
N ASN A 202 11.32 0.04 -16.26
CA ASN A 202 11.12 1.43 -16.65
C ASN A 202 12.16 2.29 -15.94
N ILE A 203 13.02 2.94 -16.72
CA ILE A 203 14.15 3.74 -16.22
C ILE A 203 14.20 5.09 -16.90
N GLU A 204 14.72 6.08 -16.18
CA GLU A 204 15.11 7.37 -16.71
C GLU A 204 16.63 7.42 -16.88
N ILE A 205 17.08 8.10 -17.92
CA ILE A 205 18.50 8.29 -18.23
C ILE A 205 18.88 9.75 -17.94
N PRO A 206 20.03 10.02 -17.27
CA PRO A 206 21.16 9.12 -17.04
C PRO A 206 20.97 8.09 -15.93
N ILE A 207 21.49 6.89 -16.18
CA ILE A 207 21.55 5.81 -15.20
C ILE A 207 22.68 6.10 -14.21
N ASN A 208 22.36 6.05 -12.92
CA ASN A 208 23.35 6.11 -11.83
C ASN A 208 24.17 4.80 -11.78
N ASP A 209 25.48 4.88 -11.50
CA ASP A 209 26.37 3.72 -11.33
C ASP A 209 25.83 2.64 -10.37
N ARG A 210 25.03 3.02 -9.38
CA ARG A 210 24.37 2.08 -8.46
C ARG A 210 23.42 1.12 -9.16
N PHE A 211 22.80 1.53 -10.26
CA PHE A 211 21.85 0.73 -11.01
C PHE A 211 22.41 -0.64 -11.38
N TRP A 212 23.64 -0.69 -11.89
CA TRP A 212 24.28 -1.94 -12.32
C TRP A 212 24.51 -2.91 -11.17
N SER A 213 24.70 -2.40 -9.94
CA SER A 213 24.80 -3.24 -8.75
C SER A 213 23.44 -3.76 -8.26
N ILE A 214 22.36 -2.99 -8.49
CA ILE A 214 21.00 -3.32 -8.06
C ILE A 214 20.35 -4.28 -9.06
N VAL A 215 20.55 -4.11 -10.36
CA VAL A 215 19.96 -4.93 -11.43
C VAL A 215 21.07 -5.64 -12.21
N PRO A 216 21.78 -6.61 -11.61
CA PRO A 216 22.95 -7.22 -12.24
C PRO A 216 22.61 -8.18 -13.40
N ASN A 217 21.37 -8.66 -13.49
CA ASN A 217 20.96 -9.72 -14.42
C ASN A 217 20.03 -9.21 -15.55
N LEU A 218 20.49 -8.22 -16.32
CA LEU A 218 19.69 -7.67 -17.43
C LEU A 218 19.44 -8.65 -18.57
N ASN A 219 20.18 -9.75 -18.64
CA ASN A 219 19.92 -10.79 -19.63
C ASN A 219 18.54 -11.44 -19.47
N GLN A 220 17.85 -11.30 -18.33
CA GLN A 220 16.48 -11.80 -18.15
C GLN A 220 15.41 -10.79 -18.59
N LEU A 221 15.82 -9.55 -18.91
CA LEU A 221 14.91 -8.47 -19.23
C LEU A 221 14.17 -8.75 -20.53
N LYS A 222 12.84 -8.69 -20.48
CA LYS A 222 11.94 -8.91 -21.63
C LYS A 222 11.34 -7.60 -22.15
N PHE A 223 11.14 -6.63 -21.26
CA PHE A 223 10.51 -5.35 -21.57
C PHE A 223 11.33 -4.21 -20.98
N LEU A 224 11.69 -3.23 -21.80
CA LEU A 224 12.42 -2.06 -21.37
C LEU A 224 11.67 -0.80 -21.81
N THR A 225 11.36 0.05 -20.85
CA THR A 225 10.92 1.41 -21.08
C THR A 225 12.02 2.37 -20.65
N VAL A 226 12.38 3.29 -21.53
CA VAL A 226 13.37 4.32 -21.25
C VAL A 226 12.74 5.69 -21.46
N SER A 227 12.78 6.54 -20.44
CA SER A 227 12.62 7.99 -20.61
C SER A 227 14.00 8.64 -20.73
N SER A 228 14.17 9.52 -21.71
CA SER A 228 15.45 10.20 -21.91
C SER A 228 15.29 11.58 -22.52
N TYR A 229 16.16 12.50 -22.10
CA TYR A 229 16.37 13.78 -22.76
C TYR A 229 17.40 13.62 -23.90
N VAL A 230 17.05 14.14 -25.07
CA VAL A 230 17.64 13.82 -26.38
C VAL A 230 19.17 13.84 -26.42
N GLY A 231 19.75 12.73 -26.91
CA GLY A 231 21.05 12.67 -27.61
C GLY A 231 22.33 12.57 -26.77
N ARG A 232 22.27 12.69 -25.44
CA ARG A 232 23.49 12.78 -24.60
C ARG A 232 23.99 11.48 -23.98
N PHE A 233 23.21 10.40 -24.06
CA PHE A 233 23.47 9.18 -23.28
C PHE A 233 23.46 7.90 -24.12
N GLN A 234 23.88 8.01 -25.38
CA GLN A 234 23.92 6.89 -26.32
C GLN A 234 24.77 5.73 -25.79
N GLU A 235 25.89 6.02 -25.10
CA GLU A 235 26.76 4.99 -24.52
C GLU A 235 26.06 4.16 -23.44
N GLN A 236 25.26 4.78 -22.58
CA GLN A 236 24.51 4.05 -21.53
C GLN A 236 23.38 3.21 -22.12
N LEU A 237 22.69 3.73 -23.14
CA LEU A 237 21.69 2.97 -23.89
C LEU A 237 22.31 1.76 -24.58
N GLN A 238 23.47 1.94 -25.22
CA GLN A 238 24.19 0.83 -25.85
C GLN A 238 24.58 -0.22 -24.82
N ALA A 239 25.13 0.19 -23.68
CA ALA A 239 25.49 -0.74 -22.60
C ALA A 239 24.27 -1.53 -22.07
N LEU A 240 23.11 -0.90 -21.93
CA LEU A 240 21.86 -1.60 -21.58
C LEU A 240 21.48 -2.66 -22.62
N PHE A 241 21.51 -2.29 -23.90
CA PHE A 241 21.13 -3.21 -24.99
C PHE A 241 22.12 -4.37 -25.13
N ASP A 242 23.41 -4.13 -24.94
CA ASP A 242 24.44 -5.17 -24.97
C ASP A 242 24.24 -6.19 -23.83
N LEU A 243 23.70 -5.77 -22.69
CA LEU A 243 23.43 -6.63 -21.54
C LEU A 243 22.03 -7.27 -21.55
N ALA A 244 21.06 -6.66 -22.22
CA ALA A 244 19.65 -7.11 -22.28
C ALA A 244 19.37 -8.04 -23.47
N LEU A 245 20.10 -9.16 -23.55
CA LEU A 245 20.08 -10.06 -24.72
C LEU A 245 18.72 -10.71 -25.04
N ASN A 246 17.80 -10.79 -24.07
CA ASN A 246 16.48 -11.42 -24.24
C ASN A 246 15.33 -10.41 -24.39
N LEU A 247 15.65 -9.17 -24.73
CA LEU A 247 14.68 -8.09 -24.83
C LEU A 247 13.72 -8.31 -26.00
N ARG A 248 12.41 -8.27 -25.70
CA ARG A 248 11.32 -8.52 -26.67
C ARG A 248 10.61 -7.24 -27.08
N CYS A 249 10.59 -6.25 -26.21
CA CYS A 249 9.90 -4.99 -26.41
C CYS A 249 10.69 -3.84 -25.81
N ILE A 250 10.76 -2.74 -26.56
CA ILE A 250 11.43 -1.51 -26.17
C ILE A 250 10.47 -0.35 -26.43
N SER A 251 10.28 0.47 -25.41
CA SER A 251 9.55 1.73 -25.50
C SER A 251 10.49 2.87 -25.11
N VAL A 252 10.67 3.84 -26.00
CA VAL A 252 11.49 5.03 -25.73
C VAL A 252 10.56 6.24 -25.68
N TYR A 253 10.52 6.89 -24.53
CA TYR A 253 9.82 8.15 -24.32
C TYR A 253 10.84 9.29 -24.34
N GLN A 254 10.59 10.27 -25.18
CA GLN A 254 11.32 11.53 -25.17
C GLN A 254 10.45 12.55 -24.47
N ASP A 255 10.88 12.99 -23.30
CA ASP A 255 10.28 14.17 -22.69
C ASP A 255 10.74 15.37 -23.53
N GLU A 256 9.80 15.96 -24.29
CA GLU A 256 10.08 17.22 -24.98
C GLU A 256 10.51 18.23 -23.93
N PRO A 257 11.61 18.97 -24.13
CA PRO A 257 11.93 20.07 -23.24
C PRO A 257 10.73 21.01 -23.25
N LEU A 258 10.11 21.21 -22.09
CA LEU A 258 9.10 22.24 -21.89
C LEU A 258 9.75 23.55 -22.36
N PHE A 259 9.35 24.01 -23.55
CA PHE A 259 9.91 25.14 -24.26
C PHE A 259 10.29 26.26 -23.28
N GLN A 260 11.59 26.59 -23.22
CA GLN A 260 12.12 27.82 -22.65
C GLN A 260 12.28 28.86 -23.75
#